data_AF-A0A1L8EGF6-F1
#
_entry.id   AF-A0A1L8EGF6-F1
#
_cell.length_a   1.000
_cell.length_b   1.000
_cell.length_c   1.000
_cell.angle_alpha   90.00
_cell.angle_beta   90.00
_cell.angle_gamma   90.00
#
_symmetry.space_group_name_H-M   'P 1'
#
loop_
_entity.id
_entity.type
_entity.pdbx_description
1 polymer ?
#
loop_
_entity_poly.entity_id
_entity_poly.type
_entity_poly.pdbx_seq_one_letter_code
_entity_poly.pdbx_strand_id
1 'polypeptide(L)'
;MFGKAIITIFVVCAMAVTSSATMEADCPQICPALYAPICATDGKIFKEFSNTCELKSSNCRLKKSLLKPFVATAMDWCSTDLVENVDDLLVKLNNLDITTPKCLKPCAMIYQPVCISNGKYRVVASNKCLMENINCALGNENAFKVLQDGTC
;
A
#
# COMPACT_ATOMS: atom_id res chain seq x y z
N MET A 1 90.21 -7.05 1.69
CA MET A 1 89.70 -7.95 2.75
C MET A 1 88.19 -7.83 2.79
N PHE A 2 87.53 -8.97 2.59
CA PHE A 2 86.09 -9.16 2.41
C PHE A 2 85.29 -8.83 3.68
N GLY A 3 84.06 -8.31 3.54
CA GLY A 3 83.22 -8.04 4.71
C GLY A 3 81.77 -7.66 4.41
N LYS A 4 81.08 -8.48 3.61
CA LYS A 4 79.62 -8.70 3.53
C LYS A 4 78.67 -7.49 3.72
N ALA A 5 78.15 -7.02 2.59
CA ALA A 5 76.90 -6.27 2.53
C ALA A 5 75.74 -7.15 3.06
N ILE A 6 75.15 -6.77 4.18
CA ILE A 6 73.93 -7.38 4.71
C ILE A 6 72.76 -6.65 4.05
N ILE A 7 72.23 -7.24 2.99
CA ILE A 7 70.97 -6.82 2.38
C ILE A 7 69.87 -7.33 3.31
N THR A 8 69.41 -6.48 4.23
CA THR A 8 68.20 -6.73 5.02
C THR A 8 67.01 -6.64 4.08
N ILE A 9 66.55 -7.79 3.59
CA ILE A 9 65.32 -7.90 2.82
C ILE A 9 64.17 -7.53 3.78
N PHE A 10 63.61 -6.34 3.59
CA PHE A 10 62.36 -5.92 4.18
C PHE A 10 61.24 -6.82 3.63
N VAL A 11 60.96 -7.92 4.31
CA VAL A 11 59.72 -8.66 4.10
C VAL A 11 58.62 -7.87 4.83
N VAL A 12 58.16 -6.80 4.19
CA VAL A 12 56.86 -6.24 4.54
C VAL A 12 55.85 -7.25 4.04
N CYS A 13 55.43 -8.14 4.93
CA CYS A 13 54.26 -8.98 4.69
C CYS A 13 53.07 -8.02 4.63
N ALA A 14 52.78 -7.51 3.42
CA ALA A 14 51.54 -6.82 3.16
C ALA A 14 50.42 -7.84 3.37
N MET A 15 49.94 -7.94 4.60
CA MET A 15 48.66 -8.56 4.88
C MET A 15 47.65 -7.70 4.12
N ALA A 16 47.30 -8.12 2.91
CA ALA A 16 46.12 -7.65 2.26
C ALA A 16 44.95 -8.07 3.17
N VAL A 17 44.51 -7.16 4.03
CA VAL A 17 43.23 -7.28 4.72
C VAL A 17 42.19 -7.12 3.62
N THR A 18 41.86 -8.22 2.94
CA THR A 18 40.66 -8.28 2.11
C THR A 18 39.48 -8.40 3.06
N SER A 19 39.08 -7.30 3.69
CA SER A 19 37.77 -7.19 4.32
C SER A 19 36.73 -7.11 3.21
N SER A 20 36.54 -8.21 2.48
CA SER A 20 35.34 -8.41 1.68
C SER A 20 34.22 -8.84 2.62
N ALA A 21 33.88 -7.96 3.57
CA ALA A 21 32.56 -7.99 4.16
C ALA A 21 31.62 -7.56 3.02
N THR A 22 31.00 -8.54 2.35
CA THR A 22 29.70 -8.28 1.77
C THR A 22 28.81 -7.92 2.95
N MET A 23 28.78 -6.62 3.32
CA MET A 23 27.80 -6.11 4.24
C MET A 23 26.47 -6.23 3.53
N GLU A 24 25.86 -7.40 3.62
CA GLU A 24 24.46 -7.57 3.33
C GLU A 24 23.75 -6.74 4.38
N ALA A 25 23.46 -5.48 4.03
CA ALA A 25 22.92 -4.50 4.95
C ALA A 25 21.75 -5.13 5.69
N ASP A 26 21.86 -5.18 7.03
CA ASP A 26 20.82 -5.83 7.80
C ASP A 26 19.52 -5.02 7.71
N CYS A 27 18.38 -5.70 7.82
CA CYS A 27 17.10 -5.02 7.76
C CYS A 27 16.99 -4.03 8.94
N PRO A 28 16.38 -2.84 8.76
CA PRO A 28 16.21 -1.88 9.85
C PRO A 28 15.50 -2.55 11.04
N GLN A 29 16.18 -2.64 12.18
CA GLN A 29 15.62 -3.24 13.40
C GLN A 29 14.92 -2.21 14.29
N ILE A 30 15.25 -0.94 14.11
CA ILE A 30 14.73 0.16 14.92
C ILE A 30 13.99 1.12 13.99
N CYS A 31 12.73 1.37 14.31
CA CYS A 31 11.92 2.39 13.67
C CYS A 31 11.51 3.45 14.70
N PRO A 32 11.37 4.72 14.29
CA PRO A 32 10.88 5.76 15.19
C PRO A 32 9.44 5.44 15.61
N ALA A 33 9.09 5.79 16.85
CA ALA A 33 7.72 5.73 17.36
C ALA A 33 6.85 6.88 16.83
N LEU A 34 6.96 7.17 15.53
CA LEU A 34 6.14 8.15 14.82
C LEU A 34 4.97 7.40 14.17
N TYR A 35 3.74 7.70 14.58
CA TYR A 35 2.55 7.12 13.97
C TYR A 35 2.13 7.94 12.75
N ALA A 36 2.23 7.32 11.57
CA ALA A 36 1.85 7.86 10.28
C ALA A 36 1.44 6.68 9.38
N PRO A 37 0.23 6.12 9.58
CA PRO A 37 -0.12 4.80 9.10
C PRO A 37 -0.15 4.69 7.58
N ILE A 38 0.21 3.51 7.08
CA ILE A 38 0.21 3.19 5.65
C ILE A 38 -0.45 1.83 5.47
N CYS A 39 -1.48 1.78 4.64
CA CYS A 39 -2.06 0.54 4.18
C CYS A 39 -1.21 0.02 3.03
N ALA A 40 -0.91 -1.27 3.05
CA ALA A 40 -0.17 -1.90 1.97
C ALA A 40 -0.70 -3.31 1.70
N THR A 41 -0.48 -3.81 0.49
CA THR A 41 -0.92 -5.13 0.07
C THR A 41 0.17 -5.89 -0.67
N ASP A 42 0.23 -7.20 -0.45
CA ASP A 42 1.01 -8.13 -1.27
C ASP A 42 0.18 -8.71 -2.44
N GLY A 43 -1.03 -8.19 -2.65
CA GLY A 43 -2.02 -8.69 -3.60
C GLY A 43 -2.89 -9.83 -3.06
N LYS A 44 -2.70 -10.26 -1.80
CA LYS A 44 -3.57 -11.24 -1.13
C LYS A 44 -4.26 -10.64 0.07
N ILE A 45 -3.54 -9.88 0.88
CA ILE A 45 -4.07 -9.23 2.08
C ILE A 45 -3.77 -7.75 2.09
N PHE A 46 -4.58 -6.99 2.82
CA PHE A 46 -4.32 -5.60 3.16
C PHE A 46 -3.85 -5.52 4.61
N LYS A 47 -2.80 -4.75 4.86
CA LYS A 47 -2.20 -4.60 6.18
C LYS A 47 -1.82 -3.14 6.42
N GLU A 48 -2.22 -2.62 7.58
CA GLU A 48 -1.73 -1.34 8.08
C GLU A 48 -0.35 -1.50 8.72
N PHE A 49 0.56 -0.59 8.39
CA PHE A 49 1.84 -0.42 9.02
C PHE A 49 1.86 0.93 9.74
N SER A 50 2.37 0.97 10.98
CA SER A 50 2.37 2.18 11.81
C SER A 50 3.08 3.37 11.18
N ASN A 51 4.09 3.10 10.32
CA ASN A 51 4.76 4.11 9.50
C ASN A 51 5.56 3.49 8.35
N THR A 52 6.17 4.37 7.55
CA THR A 52 7.01 3.99 6.39
C THR A 52 8.22 3.14 6.79
N CYS A 53 8.82 3.37 7.96
CA CYS A 53 9.97 2.59 8.40
C CYS A 53 9.56 1.14 8.66
N GLU A 54 8.44 0.93 9.35
CA GLU A 54 7.91 -0.41 9.64
C GLU A 54 7.60 -1.19 8.36
N LEU A 55 6.97 -0.54 7.38
CA LEU A 55 6.74 -1.14 6.06
C LEU A 55 8.05 -1.54 5.37
N LYS A 56 9.06 -0.65 5.36
CA LYS A 56 10.38 -0.92 4.75
C LYS A 56 11.11 -2.05 5.47
N SER A 57 11.08 -2.06 6.80
CA SER A 57 11.68 -3.09 7.64
C SER A 57 11.05 -4.46 7.36
N SER A 58 9.71 -4.52 7.34
CA SER A 58 8.97 -5.73 6.99
C SER A 58 9.28 -6.22 5.58
N ASN A 59 9.27 -5.32 4.59
CA ASN A 59 9.57 -5.66 3.21
C ASN A 59 11.02 -6.12 3.01
N CYS A 60 11.97 -5.58 3.76
CA CYS A 60 13.35 -6.08 3.75
C CYS A 60 13.42 -7.54 4.21
N ARG A 61 12.76 -7.86 5.34
CA ARG A 61 12.71 -9.23 5.85
C ARG A 61 12.04 -10.20 4.88
N LEU A 62 10.90 -9.79 4.30
CA LEU A 62 10.21 -10.59 3.29
C LEU A 62 11.11 -10.89 2.09
N LYS A 63 11.83 -9.89 1.58
CA LYS A 63 12.78 -10.07 0.47
C LYS A 63 13.92 -11.03 0.81
N LYS A 64 14.50 -10.93 2.01
CA LYS A 64 15.53 -11.89 2.48
C LYS A 64 14.98 -13.32 2.58
N SER A 65 13.70 -13.46 2.92
CA SER A 65 12.98 -14.74 2.94
C SER A 65 12.38 -15.14 1.58
N LEU A 66 12.69 -14.44 0.49
CA LEU A 66 12.16 -14.66 -0.85
C LEU A 66 10.62 -14.64 -0.94
N LEU A 67 9.98 -13.90 -0.03
CA LEU A 67 8.54 -13.65 -0.01
C LEU A 67 8.18 -12.34 -0.71
N LYS A 68 6.93 -12.26 -1.19
CA LYS A 68 6.43 -11.09 -1.89
C LYS A 68 6.31 -9.89 -0.93
N PRO A 69 6.92 -8.73 -1.24
CA PRO A 69 6.78 -7.53 -0.42
C PRO A 69 5.40 -6.89 -0.58
N PHE A 70 5.00 -6.12 0.43
CA PHE A 70 3.82 -5.28 0.39
C PHE A 70 4.07 -4.00 -0.43
N VAL A 71 3.05 -3.55 -1.16
CA VAL A 71 3.02 -2.29 -1.92
C VAL A 71 2.01 -1.36 -1.26
N ALA A 72 2.40 -0.12 -1.00
CA ALA A 72 1.52 0.87 -0.40
C ALA A 72 0.28 1.12 -1.28
N THR A 73 -0.87 1.30 -0.64
CA THR A 73 -2.17 1.57 -1.28
C THR A 73 -2.93 2.62 -0.47
N ALA A 74 -4.14 2.99 -0.92
CA ALA A 74 -5.01 3.91 -0.19
C ALA A 74 -5.37 3.35 1.19
N MET A 75 -5.41 4.21 2.22
CA MET A 75 -5.79 3.82 3.58
C MET A 75 -7.18 3.20 3.64
N ASP A 76 -8.07 3.62 2.76
CA ASP A 76 -9.44 3.12 2.65
C ASP A 76 -9.48 1.58 2.59
N TRP A 77 -8.45 0.92 2.05
CA TRP A 77 -8.40 -0.55 1.99
C TRP A 77 -8.28 -1.24 3.35
N CYS A 78 -7.70 -0.55 4.33
CA CYS A 78 -7.47 -1.03 5.69
C CYS A 78 -8.47 -0.44 6.70
N SER A 79 -9.06 0.72 6.40
CA SER A 79 -9.86 1.49 7.37
C SER A 79 -11.35 1.53 7.10
N THR A 80 -11.83 0.98 5.96
CA THR A 80 -13.26 1.00 5.62
C THR A 80 -13.93 -0.36 5.72
N ASP A 81 -15.21 -0.33 6.07
CA ASP A 81 -16.08 -1.49 6.07
C ASP A 81 -16.42 -1.86 4.61
N LEU A 82 -16.12 -3.09 4.21
CA LEU A 82 -16.59 -3.63 2.93
C LEU A 82 -18.09 -3.90 3.01
N VAL A 83 -18.85 -3.37 2.06
CA VAL A 83 -20.28 -3.65 1.87
C VAL A 83 -20.42 -4.49 0.61
N GLU A 84 -21.25 -5.53 0.65
CA GLU A 84 -21.33 -6.55 -0.40
C GLU A 84 -21.94 -6.00 -1.70
N ASN A 85 -22.95 -5.14 -1.58
CA ASN A 85 -23.67 -4.59 -2.71
C ASN A 85 -24.14 -3.14 -2.42
N VAL A 86 -24.57 -2.45 -3.47
CA VAL A 86 -24.98 -1.05 -3.37
C VAL A 86 -26.28 -0.90 -2.59
N ASP A 87 -27.22 -1.84 -2.66
CA ASP A 87 -28.51 -1.73 -1.97
C ASP A 87 -28.32 -1.70 -0.44
N ASP A 88 -27.46 -2.57 0.08
CA ASP A 88 -27.06 -2.57 1.50
C ASP A 88 -26.33 -1.28 1.89
N LEU A 89 -25.54 -0.72 0.97
CA LEU A 89 -24.90 0.58 1.20
C LEU A 89 -25.97 1.67 1.35
N LEU A 90 -26.98 1.72 0.48
CA LEU A 90 -28.04 2.73 0.55
C LEU A 90 -28.79 2.68 1.87
N VAL A 91 -29.04 1.48 2.41
CA VAL A 91 -29.61 1.29 3.75
C VAL A 91 -28.68 1.86 4.82
N LYS A 92 -27.37 1.53 4.78
CA LYS A 92 -26.37 2.06 5.72
C LYS A 92 -26.19 3.58 5.64
N LEU A 93 -26.55 4.20 4.52
CA LEU A 93 -26.54 5.65 4.29
C LEU A 93 -27.88 6.31 4.69
N ASN A 94 -28.55 5.77 5.72
CA ASN A 94 -29.84 6.24 6.22
C ASN A 94 -30.98 6.11 5.20
N ASN A 95 -31.08 4.94 4.55
CA ASN A 95 -32.10 4.64 3.53
C ASN A 95 -32.10 5.69 2.39
N LEU A 96 -30.91 5.92 1.82
CA LEU A 96 -30.68 6.92 0.80
C LEU A 96 -31.50 6.64 -0.47
N ASP A 97 -32.29 7.61 -0.91
CA ASP A 97 -33.07 7.53 -2.14
C ASP A 97 -32.33 8.13 -3.35
N ILE A 98 -31.81 7.26 -4.21
CA ILE A 98 -31.14 7.63 -5.48
C ILE A 98 -32.11 7.78 -6.66
N THR A 99 -33.40 7.50 -6.47
CA THR A 99 -34.43 7.57 -7.52
C THR A 99 -35.08 8.93 -7.64
N THR A 100 -34.71 9.88 -6.75
CA THR A 100 -35.20 11.25 -6.81
C THR A 100 -34.89 11.89 -8.17
N PRO A 101 -35.87 12.55 -8.83
CA PRO A 101 -35.71 13.07 -10.20
C PRO A 101 -34.53 14.04 -10.39
N LYS A 102 -34.08 14.69 -9.31
CA LYS A 102 -32.93 15.60 -9.32
C LYS A 102 -31.61 14.87 -9.57
N CYS A 103 -31.48 13.65 -9.06
CA CYS A 103 -30.24 12.87 -9.09
C CYS A 103 -30.30 11.64 -9.99
N LEU A 104 -31.51 11.24 -10.38
CA LEU A 104 -31.74 10.12 -11.28
C LEU A 104 -31.24 10.45 -12.70
N LYS A 105 -29.94 10.27 -12.91
CA LYS A 105 -29.31 10.27 -14.22
C LYS A 105 -29.43 8.85 -14.79
N PRO A 106 -30.08 8.65 -15.94
CA PRO A 106 -30.17 7.34 -16.56
C PRO A 106 -28.76 6.89 -16.99
N CYS A 107 -28.25 5.85 -16.35
CA CYS A 107 -26.96 5.27 -16.68
C CYS A 107 -27.07 4.36 -17.89
N ALA A 108 -26.03 4.33 -18.73
CA ALA A 108 -25.91 3.31 -19.76
C ALA A 108 -25.90 1.92 -19.10
N MET A 109 -26.53 0.93 -19.74
CA MET A 109 -26.52 -0.48 -19.29
C MET A 109 -25.16 -1.14 -19.60
N ILE A 110 -24.08 -0.50 -19.14
CA ILE A 110 -22.71 -0.96 -19.29
C ILE A 110 -22.21 -1.34 -17.91
N TYR A 111 -21.80 -2.60 -17.78
CA TYR A 111 -21.17 -3.11 -16.58
C TYR A 111 -19.66 -2.84 -16.63
N GLN A 112 -19.21 -1.86 -15.86
CA GLN A 112 -17.82 -1.43 -15.72
C GLN A 112 -17.55 -1.20 -14.23
N PRO A 113 -17.43 -2.29 -13.45
CA PRO A 113 -17.44 -2.20 -12.00
C PRO A 113 -16.29 -1.33 -11.49
N VAL A 114 -16.55 -0.57 -10.44
CA VAL A 114 -15.55 0.25 -9.75
C VAL A 114 -15.69 0.07 -8.25
N CYS A 115 -14.56 -0.11 -7.56
CA CYS A 115 -14.52 -0.06 -6.11
C CYS A 115 -14.55 1.40 -5.68
N ILE A 116 -15.60 1.79 -4.98
CA ILE A 116 -15.79 3.17 -4.50
C ILE A 116 -15.70 3.21 -2.99
N SER A 117 -15.24 4.33 -2.43
CA SER A 117 -15.18 4.52 -0.98
C SER A 117 -15.46 5.97 -0.56
N ASN A 118 -16.07 6.13 0.61
CA ASN A 118 -16.26 7.42 1.27
C ASN A 118 -15.41 7.59 2.54
N GLY A 119 -14.38 6.75 2.73
CA GLY A 119 -13.55 6.73 3.93
C GLY A 119 -14.19 6.02 5.14
N LYS A 120 -15.46 5.61 5.06
CA LYS A 120 -16.13 4.75 6.06
C LYS A 120 -16.53 3.40 5.48
N TYR A 121 -17.14 3.40 4.31
CA TYR A 121 -17.56 2.23 3.55
C TYR A 121 -16.77 2.14 2.26
N ARG A 122 -16.59 0.92 1.77
CA ARG A 122 -16.24 0.65 0.38
C ARG A 122 -17.17 -0.40 -0.20
N VAL A 123 -17.50 -0.28 -1.48
CA VAL A 123 -18.42 -1.18 -2.19
C VAL A 123 -18.08 -1.18 -3.68
N VAL A 124 -18.47 -2.24 -4.38
CA VAL A 124 -18.42 -2.29 -5.84
C VAL A 124 -19.69 -1.64 -6.41
N ALA A 125 -19.54 -0.51 -7.11
CA ALA A 125 -20.59 0.04 -7.94
C ALA A 125 -20.52 -0.54 -9.36
N SER A 126 -21.66 -0.73 -10.02
CA SER A 126 -21.74 -1.34 -11.36
C SER A 126 -21.05 -0.52 -12.45
N ASN A 127 -20.98 0.79 -12.25
CA ASN A 127 -20.19 1.73 -13.04
C ASN A 127 -20.06 3.08 -12.30
N LYS A 128 -19.23 3.97 -12.85
CA LYS A 128 -19.03 5.32 -12.32
C LYS A 128 -20.31 6.17 -12.31
N CYS A 129 -21.23 5.95 -13.24
CA CYS A 129 -22.50 6.68 -13.28
C CYS A 129 -23.37 6.36 -12.04
N LEU A 130 -23.42 5.10 -11.61
CA LEU A 130 -24.12 4.74 -10.37
C LEU A 130 -23.50 5.45 -9.14
N MET A 131 -22.17 5.52 -9.06
CA MET A 131 -21.49 6.28 -8.01
C MET A 131 -21.85 7.77 -8.05
N GLU A 132 -21.94 8.39 -9.24
CA GLU A 132 -22.36 9.78 -9.39
C GLU A 132 -23.79 10.02 -8.87
N ASN A 133 -24.72 9.10 -9.13
CA ASN A 133 -26.09 9.18 -8.61
C ASN A 133 -26.12 9.10 -7.08
N ILE A 134 -25.32 8.21 -6.48
CA ILE A 134 -25.16 8.11 -5.02
C ILE A 134 -24.62 9.43 -4.45
N ASN A 135 -23.56 9.98 -5.03
CA ASN A 135 -22.96 11.24 -4.59
C ASN A 135 -23.94 12.42 -4.71
N CYS A 136 -24.70 12.49 -5.81
CA CYS A 136 -25.76 13.48 -5.96
C CYS A 136 -26.82 13.36 -4.87
N ALA A 137 -27.30 12.14 -4.59
CA ALA A 137 -28.32 11.89 -3.57
C ALA A 137 -27.82 12.27 -2.16
N LEU A 138 -26.51 12.15 -1.91
CA LEU A 138 -25.86 12.62 -0.68
C LEU A 138 -25.67 14.15 -0.63
N GLY A 139 -25.98 14.88 -1.71
CA GLY A 139 -25.74 16.32 -1.82
C GLY A 139 -24.26 16.70 -1.87
N ASN A 140 -23.37 15.73 -2.15
CA ASN A 140 -21.93 15.93 -2.22
C ASN A 140 -21.34 15.07 -3.34
N GLU A 141 -20.94 15.72 -4.44
CA GLU A 141 -20.34 15.11 -5.63
C GLU A 141 -19.04 14.33 -5.37
N ASN A 142 -18.39 14.58 -4.23
CA ASN A 142 -17.15 13.92 -3.79
C ASN A 142 -17.37 12.98 -2.60
N ALA A 143 -18.61 12.62 -2.26
CA ALA A 143 -18.89 11.77 -1.11
C ALA A 143 -18.20 10.39 -1.24
N PHE A 144 -18.33 9.75 -2.40
CA PHE A 144 -17.56 8.57 -2.76
C PHE A 144 -16.55 8.90 -3.87
N LYS A 145 -15.35 8.34 -3.75
CA LYS A 145 -14.29 8.35 -4.76
C LYS A 145 -14.02 6.94 -5.26
N VAL A 146 -13.51 6.80 -6.48
CA VAL A 146 -13.02 5.51 -6.99
C VAL A 146 -11.68 5.19 -6.33
N LEU A 147 -11.56 4.00 -5.74
CA LEU A 147 -10.30 3.44 -5.25
C LEU A 147 -9.55 2.72 -6.37
N GLN A 148 -10.27 1.89 -7.13
CA GLN A 148 -9.76 1.18 -8.30
C GLN A 148 -10.89 0.73 -9.21
N ASP A 149 -10.55 0.41 -10.45
CA ASP A 149 -11.45 -0.31 -11.36
C ASP A 149 -11.59 -1.77 -10.91
N GLY A 150 -12.79 -2.33 -11.10
CA GLY A 150 -13.10 -3.69 -10.70
C GLY A 150 -13.60 -3.81 -9.26
N THR A 151 -13.12 -4.84 -8.57
CA THR A 151 -13.64 -5.25 -7.27
C THR A 151 -13.01 -4.46 -6.12
N CYS A 152 -13.71 -4.45 -4.99
CA CYS A 152 -13.09 -4.37 -3.67
C CYS A 152 -12.78 -5.81 -3.20
#